data_AF-A0A0R3KFS5-F1
#
_entry.id   AF-A0A0R3KFS5-F1
#
_cell.length_a   1.000
_cell.length_b   1.000
_cell.length_c   1.000
_cell.angle_alpha   90.00
_cell.angle_beta   90.00
_cell.angle_gamma   90.00
#
_symmetry.space_group_name_H-M   'P 1'
#
loop_
_entity.id
_entity.type
_entity.pdbx_description
1 polymer ?
#
loop_
_entity_poly.entity_id
_entity_poly.type
_entity_poly.pdbx_seq_one_letter_code
_entity_poly.pdbx_strand_id
1 'polypeptide(L)'
;MLPHLRAFNGKIEEKAAWSRGLFISYSGFSEDGLFAFGRGKKVICMDGRDIYEALSRSIALDQVIIEKARQAASHGPIFKRVTDMLDHLKS
;
A
#
# COMPACT_ATOMS: atom_id res chain seq x y z
N MET A 1 10.08 -9.86 -5.65
CA MET A 1 8.90 -9.13 -5.13
C MET A 1 7.72 -9.11 -6.09
N LEU A 2 7.92 -8.66 -7.34
CA LEU A 2 6.89 -8.62 -8.37
C LEU A 2 6.10 -9.94 -8.55
N PRO A 3 6.73 -11.14 -8.52
CA PRO A 3 5.97 -12.40 -8.60
C PRO A 3 4.98 -12.57 -7.45
N HIS A 4 5.36 -12.18 -6.22
CA HIS A 4 4.49 -12.26 -5.05
C HIS A 4 3.31 -11.29 -5.14
N LEU A 5 3.55 -10.06 -5.63
CA LEU A 5 2.49 -9.08 -5.86
C LEU A 5 1.49 -9.57 -6.92
N ARG A 6 1.97 -10.18 -8.02
CA ARG A 6 1.09 -10.76 -9.05
C ARG A 6 0.28 -11.93 -8.53
N ALA A 7 0.91 -12.86 -7.81
CA ALA A 7 0.21 -14.00 -7.20
C ALA A 7 -0.84 -13.54 -6.19
N PHE A 8 -0.52 -12.52 -5.38
CA PHE A 8 -1.47 -11.94 -4.43
C PHE A 8 -2.63 -11.24 -5.15
N ASN A 9 -2.35 -10.46 -6.19
CA ASN A 9 -3.39 -9.79 -6.98
C ASN A 9 -4.39 -10.80 -7.58
N GLY A 10 -3.91 -11.92 -8.11
CA GLY A 10 -4.80 -12.99 -8.61
C GLY A 10 -5.78 -13.48 -7.54
N LYS A 11 -5.31 -13.68 -6.30
CA LYS A 11 -6.19 -14.07 -5.18
C LYS A 11 -7.23 -13.00 -4.83
N ILE A 12 -6.92 -11.72 -5.02
CA ILE A 12 -7.86 -10.61 -4.79
C ILE A 12 -8.91 -10.53 -5.90
N GLU A 13 -8.53 -10.83 -7.14
CA GLU A 13 -9.45 -10.86 -8.29
C GLU A 13 -10.51 -11.97 -8.16
N GLU A 14 -10.23 -13.04 -7.40
CA GLU A 14 -11.19 -14.09 -7.04
C GLU A 14 -12.17 -13.69 -5.91
N LYS A 15 -12.00 -12.51 -5.30
CA LYS A 15 -12.89 -11.99 -4.24
C LYS A 15 -13.92 -11.02 -4.81
N ALA A 16 -14.83 -10.57 -3.94
CA ALA A 16 -15.85 -9.61 -4.33
C ALA A 16 -15.22 -8.36 -4.95
N ALA A 17 -15.90 -7.76 -5.93
CA ALA A 17 -15.35 -6.63 -6.68
C ALA A 17 -14.97 -5.42 -5.81
N TRP A 18 -15.56 -5.27 -4.63
CA TRP A 18 -15.26 -4.22 -3.65
C TRP A 18 -14.07 -4.54 -2.73
N SER A 19 -13.54 -5.78 -2.78
CA SER A 19 -12.40 -6.18 -1.96
C SER A 19 -11.13 -5.43 -2.35
N ARG A 20 -10.36 -5.05 -1.35
CA ARG A 20 -9.03 -4.45 -1.51
C ARG A 20 -8.03 -5.26 -0.69
N GLY A 21 -6.85 -5.50 -1.26
CA GLY A 21 -5.76 -6.24 -0.61
C GLY A 21 -4.70 -5.30 -0.04
N LEU A 22 -4.21 -5.62 1.15
CA LEU A 22 -3.01 -5.01 1.71
C LEU A 22 -1.86 -6.03 1.63
N PHE A 23 -0.77 -5.65 0.96
CA PHE A 23 0.44 -6.45 0.87
C PHE A 23 1.54 -5.80 1.72
N ILE A 24 1.99 -6.49 2.76
CA ILE A 24 3.05 -6.01 3.67
C ILE A 24 4.35 -6.74 3.35
N SER A 25 5.44 -6.01 3.09
CA SER A 25 6.77 -6.58 2.89
C SER A 25 7.76 -6.13 3.96
N TYR A 26 8.47 -7.08 4.57
CA TYR A 26 9.59 -6.76 5.45
C TYR A 26 10.78 -6.15 4.67
N SER A 27 11.05 -6.64 3.47
CA SER A 27 12.19 -6.23 2.63
C SER A 27 11.98 -4.92 1.85
N GLY A 28 10.86 -4.21 2.05
CA GLY A 28 10.53 -2.99 1.29
C GLY A 28 9.94 -3.27 -0.08
N PHE A 29 10.07 -2.34 -1.03
CA PHE A 29 9.73 -2.54 -2.45
C PHE A 29 10.76 -1.92 -3.40
N SER A 30 11.06 -2.61 -4.50
CA SER A 30 11.88 -2.05 -5.58
C SER A 30 11.03 -1.20 -6.52
N GLU A 31 11.58 -0.08 -6.97
CA GLU A 31 10.89 0.82 -7.91
C GLU A 31 10.53 0.10 -9.22
N ASP A 32 11.48 -0.64 -9.80
CA ASP A 32 11.23 -1.45 -11.00
C ASP A 32 10.11 -2.48 -10.80
N GLY A 33 10.05 -3.09 -9.60
CA GLY A 33 9.03 -4.07 -9.27
C GLY A 33 7.66 -3.45 -9.15
N LEU A 34 7.55 -2.25 -8.55
CA LEU A 34 6.31 -1.50 -8.47
C LEU A 34 5.87 -0.99 -9.85
N PHE A 35 6.81 -0.48 -10.64
CA PHE A 35 6.56 -0.02 -12.00
C PHE A 35 6.03 -1.15 -12.89
N ALA A 36 6.69 -2.31 -12.87
CA ALA A 36 6.29 -3.49 -13.64
C ALA A 36 5.00 -4.18 -13.13
N PHE A 37 4.54 -3.88 -11.92
CA PHE A 37 3.24 -4.31 -11.42
C PHE A 37 2.10 -3.42 -11.93
N GLY A 38 2.40 -2.13 -12.16
CA GLY A 38 1.49 -1.17 -12.78
C GLY A 38 0.51 -0.52 -11.80
N ARG A 39 -0.46 0.22 -12.38
CA ARG A 39 -1.46 1.02 -11.66
C ARG A 39 -2.86 0.41 -11.77
N GLY A 40 -3.83 0.97 -11.04
CA GLY A 40 -5.24 0.56 -11.10
C GLY A 40 -5.55 -0.79 -10.45
N LYS A 41 -4.61 -1.31 -9.65
CA LYS A 41 -4.78 -2.58 -8.93
C LYS A 41 -5.52 -2.34 -7.62
N LYS A 42 -6.31 -3.32 -7.17
CA LYS A 42 -7.00 -3.28 -5.87
C LYS A 42 -6.07 -3.63 -4.71
N VAL A 43 -4.77 -3.41 -4.88
CA VAL A 43 -3.72 -3.74 -3.92
C VAL A 43 -3.07 -2.45 -3.42
N ILE A 44 -2.89 -2.34 -2.11
CA ILE A 44 -2.03 -1.35 -1.47
C ILE A 44 -0.79 -2.07 -0.95
N CYS A 45 0.36 -1.39 -1.01
CA CYS A 45 1.61 -1.86 -0.45
C CYS A 45 1.97 -1.08 0.83
N MET A 46 2.49 -1.82 1.82
CA MET A 46 3.14 -1.29 3.01
C MET A 46 4.43 -2.04 3.30
N ASP A 47 5.40 -1.38 3.92
CA ASP A 47 6.60 -2.04 4.42
C ASP A 47 6.77 -1.89 5.93
N GLY A 48 7.80 -2.52 6.48
CA GLY A 48 8.13 -2.39 7.91
C GLY A 48 8.41 -0.95 8.34
N ARG A 49 8.84 -0.08 7.41
CA ARG A 49 9.08 1.33 7.69
C ARG A 49 7.79 2.11 7.84
N ASP A 50 6.77 1.82 7.03
CA ASP A 50 5.44 2.41 7.21
C ASP A 50 4.85 2.09 8.60
N ILE A 51 4.99 0.84 9.06
CA ILE A 51 4.53 0.43 10.39
C ILE A 51 5.33 1.14 11.48
N TYR A 52 6.66 1.16 11.36
CA TYR A 52 7.54 1.83 12.31
C TYR A 52 7.19 3.33 12.43
N GLU A 53 7.03 4.03 11.31
CA GLU A 53 6.70 5.46 11.30
C GLU A 53 5.32 5.75 11.89
N ALA A 54 4.32 4.91 11.58
CA ALA A 54 2.98 5.06 12.16
C ALA A 54 3.03 4.95 13.69
N LEU A 55 3.68 3.89 14.21
CA LEU A 55 3.83 3.66 15.65
C LEU A 55 4.65 4.76 16.33
N SER A 56 5.79 5.15 15.74
CA SER A 56 6.70 6.18 16.29
C SER A 56 6.03 7.55 16.40
N ARG A 57 4.98 7.80 15.61
CA ARG A 57 4.25 9.07 15.56
C ARG A 57 2.87 8.97 16.19
N SER A 58 2.53 7.82 16.80
CA SER A 58 1.20 7.55 17.36
C SER A 58 0.06 7.74 16.36
N ILE A 59 0.32 7.46 15.08
CA ILE A 59 -0.69 7.47 14.01
C ILE A 59 -1.35 6.10 13.97
N ALA A 60 -2.68 6.07 13.97
CA ALA A 60 -3.42 4.81 13.92
C ALA A 60 -3.25 4.11 12.56
N LEU A 61 -3.00 2.80 12.58
CA LEU A 61 -2.71 2.04 11.35
C LEU A 61 -3.89 2.01 10.37
N ASP A 62 -5.12 2.08 10.87
CA ASP A 62 -6.34 2.20 10.06
C ASP A 62 -6.35 3.53 9.27
N GLN A 63 -5.94 4.64 9.88
CA GLN A 63 -5.80 5.92 9.17
C GLN A 63 -4.75 5.82 8.06
N VAL A 64 -3.61 5.17 8.32
CA VAL A 64 -2.57 4.93 7.31
C VAL A 64 -3.10 4.10 6.14
N ILE A 65 -3.85 3.03 6.42
CA ILE A 65 -4.42 2.15 5.39
C ILE A 65 -5.48 2.90 4.57
N ILE A 66 -6.35 3.68 5.21
CA ILE A 66 -7.37 4.50 4.54
C ILE A 66 -6.72 5.56 3.65
N GLU A 67 -5.69 6.24 4.12
CA GLU A 67 -5.02 7.26 3.32
C GLU A 67 -4.25 6.64 2.15
N LYS A 68 -3.50 5.55 2.37
CA LYS A 68 -2.87 4.81 1.28
C LYS A 68 -3.91 4.29 0.27
N ALA A 69 -5.10 3.92 0.73
CA ALA A 69 -6.21 3.55 -0.14
C ALA A 69 -6.64 4.67 -1.06
N ARG A 70 -6.84 5.86 -0.47
CA ARG A 70 -7.20 7.08 -1.17
C ARG A 70 -6.11 7.46 -2.18
N GLN A 71 -4.84 7.47 -1.77
CA GLN A 71 -3.72 7.80 -2.63
C GLN A 71 -3.60 6.84 -3.83
N ALA A 72 -3.76 5.54 -3.63
CA ALA A 72 -3.74 4.56 -4.71
C ALA A 72 -4.90 4.76 -5.71
N ALA A 73 -6.07 5.16 -5.21
CA ALA A 73 -7.23 5.46 -6.06
C ALA A 73 -7.08 6.79 -6.81
N SER A 74 -6.56 7.83 -6.16
CA SER A 74 -6.49 9.20 -6.71
C SER A 74 -5.27 9.44 -7.60
N HIS A 75 -4.11 8.87 -7.26
CA HIS A 75 -2.84 9.21 -7.90
C HIS A 75 -2.23 8.05 -8.69
N GLY A 76 -2.61 6.80 -8.35
CA GLY A 76 -2.21 5.60 -9.08
C GLY A 76 -1.09 4.76 -8.44
N PRO A 77 -0.04 5.33 -7.80
CA PRO A 77 0.94 4.52 -7.07
C PRO A 77 0.28 3.73 -5.94
N ILE A 78 0.52 2.43 -5.93
CA ILE A 78 0.04 1.51 -4.88
C ILE A 78 0.95 1.49 -3.65
N PHE A 79 2.12 2.11 -3.74
CA PHE A 79 3.08 2.27 -2.66
C PHE A 79 3.47 3.75 -2.59
N LYS A 80 3.27 4.35 -1.42
CA LYS A 80 3.70 5.70 -1.07
C LYS A 80 4.05 5.66 0.41
N ARG A 81 5.18 6.23 0.83
CA ARG A 81 5.60 6.11 2.23
C ARG A 81 4.69 6.92 3.13
N VAL A 82 4.52 6.48 4.38
CA VAL A 82 3.82 7.26 5.42
C VAL A 82 4.40 8.67 5.55
N THR A 83 5.74 8.80 5.43
CA THR A 83 6.44 10.09 5.48
C THR A 83 5.99 11.08 4.41
N ASP A 84 5.55 10.58 3.26
CA ASP A 84 5.19 11.39 2.09
C ASP A 84 3.71 11.83 2.12
N MET A 85 3.00 11.48 3.20
CA MET A 85 1.57 11.76 3.38
C MET A 85 1.22 12.20 4.82
N LEU A 86 2.22 12.62 5.61
CA LEU A 86 2.01 13.02 7.01
C LEU A 86 1.01 14.16 7.16
N ASP A 87 0.94 15.06 6.18
CA ASP A 87 -0.02 16.19 6.18
C ASP A 87 -1.48 15.72 6.06
N HIS A 88 -1.72 14.50 5.60
CA HIS A 88 -3.05 13.89 5.51
C HIS A 88 -3.39 12.97 6.69
N LEU A 89 -2.42 12.69 7.57
CA LEU A 89 -2.54 11.73 8.68
C LEU A 89 -2.63 12.39 10.06
N LYS A 90 -2.40 13.70 10.15
CA LYS A 90 -2.58 14.48 11.38
C LYS A 90 -3.90 15.23 11.31
N SER A 91 -4.96 14.61 11.85
CA SER A 91 -6.26 15.25 12.10
C SER A 91 -6.74 14.91 13.51
#